data_AF-A0A1W1WL02-F1
#
_entry.id   AF-A0A1W1WL02-F1
#
_cell.length_a   1.000
_cell.length_b   1.000
_cell.length_c   1.000
_cell.angle_alpha   90.00
_cell.angle_beta   90.00
_cell.angle_gamma   90.00
#
_symmetry.space_group_name_H-M   'P 1'
#
loop_
_entity.id
_entity.type
_entity.pdbx_description
1 polymer ?
#
loop_
_entity_poly.entity_id
_entity_poly.type
_entity_poly.pdbx_seq_one_letter_code
_entity_poly.pdbx_strand_id
1 'polypeptide(L)'
;MDLYAVKNQLEDMVSDLRQQLAVKETDSVHALSAYDNHPADLGTDTFERELDVGLERGLAHHLAEVERALEKIDEDSYGICDRCHHPIDAQRLQARPESVYCLPCQQEQEQGYVPVSHHVIPMPFGDRPDIHHGDVETDGEDIWQSVAQWGTSNSPQDTPPAVDYHETYVGFDEPVSFVEQVESVVDEQGEPLLDAAREKMKRQARSTDKESDEYPF
;
A
#
# COMPACT_ATOMS: atom_id res chain seq x y z
N MET A 1 -13.66 -18.75 -38.29
CA MET A 1 -12.25 -18.42 -38.06
C MET A 1 -11.40 -19.46 -38.77
N ASP A 2 -10.29 -19.05 -39.36
CA ASP A 2 -9.31 -19.99 -39.88
C ASP A 2 -8.43 -20.49 -38.73
N LEU A 3 -8.70 -21.71 -38.25
CA LEU A 3 -7.99 -22.32 -37.12
C LEU A 3 -6.49 -22.52 -37.42
N TYR A 4 -6.14 -22.72 -38.69
CA TYR A 4 -4.74 -22.90 -39.10
C TYR A 4 -3.94 -21.60 -38.94
N ALA A 5 -4.54 -20.47 -39.34
CA ALA A 5 -3.93 -19.15 -39.16
C ALA A 5 -3.75 -18.81 -37.67
N VAL A 6 -4.75 -19.12 -36.84
CA VAL A 6 -4.68 -18.90 -35.38
C VAL A 6 -3.59 -19.77 -34.74
N LYS A 7 -3.49 -21.05 -35.14
CA LYS A 7 -2.45 -21.94 -34.62
C LYS A 7 -1.05 -21.42 -34.91
N ASN A 8 -0.76 -21.02 -36.15
CA ASN A 8 0.55 -20.47 -36.51
C ASN A 8 0.86 -19.19 -35.70
N GLN A 9 -0.13 -18.32 -35.50
CA GLN A 9 0.02 -17.11 -34.70
C GLN A 9 0.38 -17.44 -33.24
N LEU A 10 -0.27 -18.45 -32.64
CA LEU A 10 0.03 -18.88 -31.27
C LEU A 10 1.41 -19.55 -31.17
N GLU A 11 1.83 -20.32 -32.17
CA GLU A 11 3.17 -20.92 -32.22
C GLU A 11 4.27 -19.85 -32.29
N ASP A 12 4.07 -18.79 -33.09
CA ASP A 12 4.97 -17.63 -33.15
C ASP A 12 5.05 -16.92 -31.78
N MET A 13 3.91 -16.74 -31.11
CA MET A 13 3.85 -16.16 -29.76
C MET A 13 4.61 -17.00 -28.73
N VAL A 14 4.50 -18.33 -28.75
CA VAL A 14 5.28 -19.21 -27.87
C VAL A 14 6.78 -19.03 -28.09
N SER A 15 7.22 -18.97 -29.34
CA SER A 15 8.64 -18.79 -29.66
C SER A 15 9.17 -17.47 -29.12
N ASP A 16 8.42 -16.38 -29.30
CA ASP A 16 8.79 -15.05 -28.80
C ASP A 16 8.83 -14.99 -27.27
N LEU A 17 7.78 -15.48 -26.59
CA LEU A 17 7.72 -15.50 -25.13
C LEU A 17 8.83 -16.34 -24.50
N ARG A 18 9.17 -17.49 -25.10
CA ARG A 18 10.30 -18.32 -24.64
C ARG A 18 11.64 -17.61 -24.82
N GLN A 19 11.82 -16.87 -25.90
CA GLN A 19 13.02 -16.07 -26.10
C GLN A 19 13.14 -14.95 -25.04
N GLN A 20 12.03 -14.26 -24.76
CA GLN A 20 12.00 -13.19 -23.75
C GLN A 20 12.33 -13.70 -22.34
N LEU A 21 11.78 -14.87 -21.96
CA LEU A 21 12.11 -15.51 -20.67
C LEU A 21 13.58 -15.92 -20.58
N ALA A 22 14.15 -16.49 -21.65
CA ALA A 22 15.54 -16.95 -21.66
C ALA A 22 16.57 -15.81 -21.51
N VAL A 23 16.30 -14.62 -22.07
CA VAL A 23 17.20 -13.46 -21.98
C VAL A 23 17.24 -12.89 -20.55
N LYS A 24 16.12 -12.92 -19.82
CA LYS A 24 16.06 -12.33 -18.47
C LYS A 24 16.79 -13.15 -17.40
N GLU A 25 16.85 -14.48 -17.54
CA GLU A 25 17.53 -15.35 -16.58
C GLU A 25 19.03 -15.01 -16.49
N THR A 26 19.66 -14.60 -17.60
CA THR A 26 21.10 -14.30 -17.66
C THR A 26 21.50 -12.98 -17.00
N ASP A 27 20.62 -11.98 -16.94
CA ASP A 27 20.94 -10.66 -16.35
C ASP A 27 20.86 -10.67 -14.82
N SER A 28 20.07 -11.58 -14.23
CA SER A 28 19.85 -11.68 -12.78
C SER A 28 21.09 -12.09 -11.95
N VAL A 29 22.10 -12.68 -12.59
CA VAL A 29 23.25 -13.32 -11.93
C VAL A 29 24.30 -12.30 -11.43
N HIS A 30 24.24 -11.02 -11.83
CA HIS A 30 25.37 -10.10 -11.63
C HIS A 30 25.42 -9.37 -10.26
N ALA A 31 24.36 -9.37 -9.45
CA ALA A 31 24.23 -8.45 -8.31
C ALA A 31 24.46 -9.06 -6.90
N LEU A 32 25.37 -10.04 -6.73
CA LEU A 32 25.54 -10.78 -5.47
C LEU A 32 26.58 -10.23 -4.47
N SER A 33 27.18 -9.04 -4.68
CA SER A 33 28.12 -8.46 -3.71
C SER A 33 27.46 -7.45 -2.76
N ALA A 34 26.59 -7.93 -1.86
CA ALA A 34 25.91 -7.10 -0.86
C ALA A 34 26.82 -6.59 0.29
N TYR A 35 28.15 -6.74 0.19
CA TYR A 35 29.08 -6.50 1.30
C TYR A 35 29.57 -5.04 1.39
N ASP A 36 29.33 -4.21 0.37
CA ASP A 36 29.81 -2.82 0.28
C ASP A 36 28.85 -1.91 -0.52
N ASN A 37 27.53 -2.05 -0.33
CA ASN A 37 26.54 -1.16 -0.96
C ASN A 37 25.97 -0.15 0.04
N HIS A 38 25.77 1.10 -0.39
CA HIS A 38 25.02 2.09 0.39
C HIS A 38 23.57 1.60 0.56
N PRO A 39 22.90 1.83 1.70
CA PRO A 39 21.49 1.44 1.88
C PRO A 39 20.52 1.95 0.80
N ALA A 40 20.84 3.05 0.11
CA ALA A 40 20.04 3.57 -1.00
C ALA A 40 20.22 2.73 -2.28
N ASP A 41 21.45 2.27 -2.55
CA ASP A 41 21.75 1.38 -3.66
C ASP A 41 21.08 0.03 -3.45
N LEU A 42 21.12 -0.50 -2.21
CA LEU A 42 20.42 -1.74 -1.85
C LEU A 42 18.90 -1.64 -2.06
N GLY A 43 18.29 -0.50 -1.74
CA GLY A 43 16.87 -0.26 -1.98
C GLY A 43 16.54 -0.26 -3.48
N THR A 44 17.37 0.39 -4.29
CA THR A 44 17.24 0.42 -5.76
C THR A 44 17.39 -0.98 -6.35
N ASP A 45 18.44 -1.72 -5.98
CA ASP A 45 18.68 -3.09 -6.41
C ASP A 45 17.52 -4.04 -6.05
N THR A 46 16.95 -3.86 -4.85
CA THR A 46 15.81 -4.68 -4.40
C THR A 46 14.57 -4.38 -5.23
N PHE A 47 14.28 -3.10 -5.48
CA PHE A 47 13.15 -2.68 -6.31
C PHE A 47 13.28 -3.20 -7.76
N GLU A 48 14.47 -3.09 -8.36
CA GLU A 48 14.71 -3.60 -9.72
C GLU A 48 14.51 -5.12 -9.80
N ARG A 49 14.98 -5.87 -8.79
CA ARG A 49 14.73 -7.31 -8.69
C ARG A 49 13.25 -7.65 -8.55
N GLU A 50 12.51 -6.93 -7.72
CA GLU A 50 11.07 -7.14 -7.54
C GLU A 50 10.31 -6.90 -8.85
N LEU A 51 10.69 -5.84 -9.58
CA LEU A 51 10.15 -5.56 -10.90
C LEU A 51 10.44 -6.70 -11.88
N ASP A 52 11.68 -7.20 -11.92
CA ASP A 52 12.05 -8.31 -12.81
C ASP A 52 11.29 -9.59 -12.50
N VAL A 53 11.16 -9.96 -11.22
CA VAL A 53 10.37 -11.11 -10.79
C VAL A 53 8.90 -10.95 -11.18
N GLY A 54 8.35 -9.73 -11.08
CA GLY A 54 6.99 -9.42 -11.52
C GLY A 54 6.81 -9.63 -13.03
N LEU A 55 7.75 -9.14 -13.83
CA LEU A 55 7.75 -9.29 -15.28
C LEU A 55 7.90 -10.76 -15.71
N GLU A 56 8.81 -11.51 -15.07
CA GLU A 56 9.01 -12.94 -15.33
C GLU A 56 7.73 -13.74 -15.06
N ARG A 57 7.08 -13.49 -13.91
CA ARG A 57 5.80 -14.14 -13.57
C ARG A 57 4.71 -13.82 -14.60
N GLY A 58 4.63 -12.57 -15.05
CA GLY A 58 3.68 -12.15 -16.09
C GLY A 58 3.90 -12.88 -17.41
N LEU A 59 5.16 -12.94 -17.88
CA LEU A 59 5.54 -13.65 -19.10
C LEU A 59 5.29 -15.15 -19.00
N ALA A 60 5.63 -15.78 -17.87
CA ALA A 60 5.39 -17.20 -17.63
C ALA A 60 3.88 -17.52 -17.61
N HIS A 61 3.06 -16.65 -17.00
CA HIS A 61 1.61 -16.79 -17.01
C HIS A 61 1.04 -16.67 -18.43
N HIS A 62 1.50 -15.67 -19.19
CA HIS A 62 1.07 -15.49 -20.58
C HIS A 62 1.47 -16.68 -21.46
N LEU A 63 2.68 -17.19 -21.30
CA LEU A 63 3.14 -18.40 -21.99
C LEU A 63 2.22 -19.60 -21.71
N ALA A 64 1.83 -19.79 -20.44
CA ALA A 64 0.91 -20.86 -20.07
C ALA A 64 -0.49 -20.67 -20.69
N GLU A 65 -1.00 -19.44 -20.82
CA GLU A 65 -2.26 -19.18 -21.52
C GLU A 65 -2.18 -19.55 -23.01
N VAL A 66 -1.08 -19.18 -23.68
CA VAL A 66 -0.86 -19.48 -25.10
C VAL A 66 -0.71 -20.98 -25.33
N GLU A 67 0.08 -21.68 -24.50
CA GLU A 67 0.23 -23.13 -24.56
C GLU A 67 -1.11 -23.83 -24.33
N ARG A 68 -1.90 -23.37 -23.36
CA ARG A 68 -3.25 -23.90 -23.12
C ARG A 68 -4.20 -23.65 -24.30
N ALA A 69 -4.10 -22.49 -24.97
CA ALA A 69 -4.89 -22.22 -26.16
C ALA A 69 -4.54 -23.16 -27.32
N LEU A 70 -3.25 -23.50 -27.50
CA LEU A 70 -2.78 -24.47 -28.47
C LEU A 70 -3.30 -25.88 -28.18
N GLU A 71 -3.22 -26.34 -26.92
CA GLU A 71 -3.78 -27.62 -26.49
C GLU A 71 -5.26 -27.74 -26.85
N LYS A 72 -6.03 -26.67 -26.65
CA LYS A 72 -7.47 -26.64 -26.96
C LYS A 72 -7.77 -26.68 -28.45
N ILE A 73 -6.86 -26.19 -29.29
CA ILE A 73 -6.97 -26.38 -30.74
C ILE A 73 -6.77 -27.85 -31.09
N ASP A 74 -5.79 -28.52 -30.46
CA ASP A 74 -5.53 -29.94 -30.69
C ASP A 74 -6.64 -30.85 -30.10
N GLU A 75 -7.34 -30.41 -29.05
CA GLU A 75 -8.51 -31.07 -28.44
C GLU A 75 -9.85 -30.76 -29.13
N ASP A 76 -9.87 -29.95 -30.21
CA ASP A 76 -11.08 -29.42 -30.86
C ASP A 76 -12.02 -28.64 -29.90
N SER A 77 -11.51 -28.14 -28.76
CA SER A 77 -12.24 -27.41 -27.72
C SER A 77 -12.00 -25.89 -27.74
N TYR A 78 -11.32 -25.39 -28.79
CA TYR A 78 -11.00 -23.98 -28.96
C TYR A 78 -12.25 -23.08 -28.94
N GLY A 79 -12.18 -22.00 -28.16
CA GLY A 79 -13.28 -21.06 -27.98
C GLY A 79 -14.32 -21.45 -26.94
N ILE A 80 -14.11 -22.49 -26.14
CA ILE A 80 -14.92 -22.82 -24.95
C ILE A 80 -14.18 -22.36 -23.68
N CYS A 81 -14.85 -21.78 -22.69
CA CYS A 81 -14.19 -21.33 -21.46
C CYS A 81 -13.83 -22.51 -20.53
N ASP A 82 -12.60 -22.56 -20.01
CA ASP A 82 -12.15 -23.67 -19.13
C ASP A 82 -12.85 -23.70 -17.76
N ARG A 83 -13.40 -22.57 -17.32
CA ARG A 83 -14.06 -22.47 -16.01
C ARG A 83 -15.56 -22.78 -16.07
N CYS A 84 -16.29 -22.05 -16.92
CA CYS A 84 -17.74 -22.17 -17.00
C CYS A 84 -18.23 -23.03 -18.17
N HIS A 85 -17.35 -23.50 -19.05
CA HIS A 85 -17.67 -24.32 -20.23
C HIS A 85 -18.63 -23.65 -21.23
N HIS A 86 -18.80 -22.33 -21.16
CA HIS A 86 -19.59 -21.55 -22.13
C HIS A 86 -18.70 -21.08 -23.29
N PRO A 87 -19.28 -20.82 -24.48
CA PRO A 87 -18.53 -20.27 -25.60
C PRO A 87 -17.96 -18.88 -25.28
N ILE A 88 -16.74 -18.63 -25.71
CA ILE A 88 -16.03 -17.35 -25.63
C ILE A 88 -16.47 -16.48 -26.80
N ASP A 89 -16.66 -15.18 -26.55
CA ASP A 89 -17.03 -14.23 -27.60
C ASP A 89 -16.00 -14.24 -28.75
N ALA A 90 -16.48 -14.35 -29.99
CA ALA A 90 -15.63 -14.34 -31.17
C ALA A 90 -14.84 -13.01 -31.30
N GLN A 91 -15.41 -11.87 -30.88
CA GLN A 91 -14.69 -10.58 -30.88
C GLN A 91 -13.49 -10.61 -29.94
N ARG A 92 -13.63 -11.31 -28.81
CA ARG A 92 -12.55 -11.48 -27.84
C ARG A 92 -11.44 -12.36 -28.41
N LEU A 93 -11.77 -13.49 -29.03
CA LEU A 93 -10.78 -14.37 -29.67
C LEU A 93 -10.11 -13.72 -30.89
N GLN A 94 -10.77 -12.78 -31.58
CA GLN A 94 -10.12 -11.98 -32.63
C GLN A 94 -9.10 -10.99 -32.06
N ALA A 95 -9.38 -10.40 -30.89
CA ALA A 95 -8.47 -9.46 -30.24
C ALA A 95 -7.33 -10.15 -29.49
N ARG A 96 -7.64 -11.27 -28.81
CA ARG A 96 -6.73 -12.07 -27.99
C ARG A 96 -6.96 -13.57 -28.24
N PRO A 97 -6.32 -14.14 -29.28
CA PRO A 97 -6.52 -15.55 -29.67
C PRO A 97 -6.10 -16.56 -28.61
N GLU A 98 -5.25 -16.16 -27.67
CA GLU A 98 -4.77 -16.95 -26.53
C GLU A 98 -5.77 -17.01 -25.36
N SER A 99 -6.90 -16.31 -25.45
CA SER A 99 -7.88 -16.25 -24.35
C SER A 99 -8.50 -17.63 -24.03
N VAL A 100 -8.21 -18.15 -22.84
CA VAL A 100 -8.76 -19.44 -22.35
C VAL A 100 -10.09 -19.26 -21.59
N TYR A 101 -10.34 -18.06 -21.07
CA TYR A 101 -11.54 -17.73 -20.27
C TYR A 101 -12.48 -16.75 -20.97
N CYS A 102 -13.78 -16.83 -20.64
CA CYS A 102 -14.75 -15.80 -21.00
C CYS A 102 -14.56 -14.56 -20.09
N LEU A 103 -15.05 -13.40 -20.55
CA LEU A 103 -14.83 -12.12 -19.88
C LEU A 103 -15.32 -12.11 -18.40
N PRO A 104 -16.50 -12.66 -18.04
CA PRO A 104 -16.91 -12.76 -16.64
C PRO A 104 -15.98 -13.63 -15.80
N CYS A 105 -15.58 -14.81 -16.31
CA CYS A 105 -14.69 -15.71 -15.58
C CYS A 105 -13.28 -15.15 -15.42
N GLN A 106 -12.80 -14.39 -16.41
CA GLN A 106 -11.53 -13.68 -16.32
C GLN A 106 -11.62 -12.55 -15.29
N GLN A 107 -12.68 -11.74 -15.32
CA GLN A 107 -12.88 -10.68 -14.32
C GLN A 107 -12.89 -11.23 -12.90
N GLU A 108 -13.54 -12.36 -12.67
CA GLU A 108 -13.55 -13.01 -11.35
C GLU A 108 -12.18 -13.60 -10.95
N GLN A 109 -11.33 -13.99 -11.91
CA GLN A 109 -9.95 -14.41 -11.63
C GLN A 109 -9.03 -13.23 -11.32
N GLU A 110 -9.19 -12.13 -12.07
CA GLU A 110 -8.44 -10.87 -11.88
C GLU A 110 -8.90 -10.13 -10.62
N GLN A 111 -10.16 -10.30 -10.23
CA GLN A 111 -10.65 -10.06 -8.87
C GLN A 111 -10.05 -11.12 -7.94
N GLY A 112 -8.72 -11.18 -7.90
CA GLY A 112 -8.00 -11.85 -6.84
C GLY A 112 -8.58 -11.36 -5.51
N TYR A 113 -8.74 -12.29 -4.58
CA TYR A 113 -9.14 -12.01 -3.21
C TYR A 113 -8.35 -10.80 -2.71
N VAL A 114 -9.01 -9.65 -2.75
CA VAL A 114 -8.56 -8.48 -2.03
C VAL A 114 -9.01 -8.82 -0.63
N PRO A 115 -8.10 -9.23 0.28
CA PRO A 115 -8.50 -9.41 1.66
C PRO A 115 -9.23 -8.14 2.08
N VAL A 116 -10.24 -8.31 2.94
CA VAL A 116 -11.02 -7.20 3.53
C VAL A 116 -10.08 -6.12 4.13
N SER A 117 -8.79 -6.41 4.32
CA SER A 117 -7.71 -5.47 4.65
C SER A 117 -7.30 -4.45 3.58
N HIS A 118 -7.92 -4.43 2.39
CA HIS A 118 -7.85 -3.30 1.45
C HIS A 118 -9.16 -2.49 1.44
N HIS A 119 -9.96 -2.60 2.52
CA HIS A 119 -10.46 -1.36 3.11
C HIS A 119 -9.25 -0.50 3.48
N VAL A 120 -9.41 0.83 3.43
CA VAL A 120 -8.53 1.75 4.16
C VAL A 120 -8.20 1.04 5.48
N ILE A 121 -6.95 0.64 5.70
CA ILE A 121 -6.56 0.09 7.00
C ILE A 121 -6.96 1.21 7.95
N PRO A 122 -8.02 1.04 8.77
CA PRO A 122 -8.34 2.08 9.73
C PRO A 122 -7.06 2.25 10.55
N MET A 123 -6.70 3.50 10.84
CA MET A 123 -5.46 3.79 11.56
C MET A 123 -5.25 2.72 12.63
N PRO A 124 -4.13 1.97 12.62
CA PRO A 124 -3.98 0.74 13.40
C PRO A 124 -4.28 0.91 14.90
N PHE A 125 -4.24 2.16 15.35
CA PHE A 125 -4.45 2.62 16.71
C PHE A 125 -5.52 3.73 16.87
N GLY A 126 -6.14 4.23 15.79
CA GLY A 126 -6.87 5.50 15.85
C GLY A 126 -8.37 5.45 15.56
N ASP A 127 -8.93 4.30 15.20
CA ASP A 127 -10.34 4.24 14.80
C ASP A 127 -10.92 2.82 14.91
N ARG A 128 -10.70 2.17 16.06
CA ARG A 128 -11.45 0.94 16.33
C ARG A 128 -12.76 1.27 17.06
N PRO A 129 -13.91 0.75 16.60
CA PRO A 129 -15.21 1.04 17.22
C PRO A 129 -15.36 0.47 18.65
N ASP A 130 -14.39 -0.31 19.13
CA ASP A 130 -14.28 -0.85 20.49
C ASP A 130 -13.36 -0.04 21.43
N ILE A 131 -12.66 0.98 20.93
CA ILE A 131 -11.89 1.91 21.78
C ILE A 131 -12.79 3.11 22.07
N HIS A 132 -13.32 3.18 23.29
CA HIS A 132 -14.08 4.35 23.72
C HIS A 132 -13.10 5.46 24.11
N HIS A 133 -13.20 6.63 23.46
CA HIS A 133 -12.58 7.84 23.98
C HIS A 133 -13.04 8.05 25.43
N GLY A 134 -12.15 7.81 26.40
CA GLY A 134 -12.43 7.90 27.84
C GLY A 134 -12.25 6.61 28.65
N ASP A 135 -11.84 5.49 28.05
CA ASP A 135 -11.36 4.34 28.82
C ASP A 135 -9.94 4.61 29.35
N VAL A 136 -9.68 4.23 30.60
CA VAL A 136 -8.42 4.52 31.33
C VAL A 136 -7.36 3.43 31.08
N GLU A 137 -7.73 2.35 30.40
CA GLU A 137 -6.84 1.23 30.17
C GLU A 137 -5.86 1.54 29.04
N THR A 138 -4.55 1.42 29.34
CA THR A 138 -3.48 1.53 28.34
C THR A 138 -3.76 0.69 27.11
N ASP A 139 -3.98 1.34 25.97
CA ASP A 139 -4.33 0.70 24.72
C ASP A 139 -3.23 0.87 23.66
N GLY A 140 -3.54 0.53 22.41
CA GLY A 140 -2.59 0.69 21.31
C GLY A 140 -2.30 2.15 20.97
N GLU A 141 -3.26 3.05 21.20
CA GLU A 141 -3.12 4.48 21.01
C GLU A 141 -2.12 5.05 22.01
N ASP A 142 -2.27 4.74 23.31
CA ASP A 142 -1.40 5.20 24.39
C ASP A 142 0.08 4.83 24.17
N ILE A 143 0.32 3.59 23.74
CA ILE A 143 1.68 3.11 23.45
C ILE A 143 2.29 3.94 22.33
N TRP A 144 1.53 4.22 21.27
CA TRP A 144 2.01 5.02 20.15
C TRP A 144 2.25 6.47 20.57
N GLN A 145 1.32 7.10 21.30
CA GLN A 145 1.45 8.46 21.82
C GLN A 145 2.71 8.62 22.70
N SER A 146 3.01 7.63 23.55
CA SER A 146 4.17 7.65 24.47
C SER A 146 5.53 7.78 23.77
N VAL A 147 5.60 7.30 22.52
CA VAL A 147 6.78 7.40 21.65
C VAL A 147 6.68 8.62 20.74
N ALA A 148 5.49 8.89 20.20
CA ALA A 148 5.24 9.99 19.27
C ALA A 148 5.52 11.38 19.88
N GLN A 149 5.34 11.56 21.19
CA GLN A 149 5.70 12.80 21.89
C GLN A 149 7.19 13.19 21.75
N TRP A 150 8.06 12.21 21.49
CA TRP A 150 9.50 12.40 21.30
C TRP A 150 9.88 12.73 19.85
N GLY A 151 8.91 12.75 18.93
CA GLY A 151 9.08 13.13 17.54
C GLY A 151 8.42 12.13 16.59
N THR A 152 7.69 12.68 15.62
CA THR A 152 7.17 11.93 14.47
C THR A 152 7.83 12.45 13.19
N SER A 153 7.65 11.74 12.08
CA SER A 153 8.07 12.24 10.77
C SER A 153 7.14 13.33 10.21
N ASN A 154 6.06 13.66 10.91
CA ASN A 154 5.13 14.70 10.50
C ASN A 154 5.66 16.08 10.88
N SER A 155 5.60 17.02 9.93
CA SER A 155 5.81 18.43 10.21
C SER A 155 4.49 19.14 10.54
N PRO A 156 4.53 20.34 11.15
CA PRO A 156 3.33 21.16 11.37
C PRO A 156 2.53 21.45 10.08
N GLN A 157 3.18 21.40 8.90
CA GLN A 157 2.50 21.55 7.61
C GLN A 157 1.68 20.32 7.20
N ASP A 158 2.12 19.13 7.63
CA ASP A 158 1.45 17.86 7.33
C ASP A 158 0.23 17.63 8.23
N THR A 159 0.17 18.30 9.39
CA THR A 159 -0.88 18.11 10.41
C THR A 159 -1.56 19.44 10.84
N PRO A 160 -2.27 20.16 9.97
CA PRO A 160 -2.98 21.38 10.39
C PRO A 160 -4.05 21.05 11.45
N PRO A 161 -4.15 21.77 12.59
CA PRO A 161 -3.63 23.12 12.85
C PRO A 161 -2.34 23.18 13.70
N ALA A 162 -1.54 22.10 13.76
CA ALA A 162 -0.32 22.04 14.55
C ALA A 162 0.60 23.23 14.23
N VAL A 163 1.13 23.87 15.27
CA VAL A 163 2.12 24.96 15.13
C VAL A 163 3.53 24.53 15.54
N ASP A 164 3.64 23.43 16.29
CA ASP A 164 4.90 22.88 16.78
C ASP A 164 4.94 21.35 16.56
N TYR A 165 6.15 20.79 16.51
CA TYR A 165 6.38 19.35 16.39
C TYR A 165 5.76 18.55 17.53
N HIS A 166 5.55 19.15 18.71
CA HIS A 166 4.84 18.51 19.82
C HIS A 166 3.30 18.46 19.63
N GLU A 167 2.79 18.92 18.49
CA GLU A 167 1.37 18.88 18.11
C GLU A 167 1.12 18.06 16.85
N THR A 168 2.14 17.42 16.27
CA THR A 168 2.04 16.69 14.98
C THR A 168 1.62 15.22 15.12
N TYR A 169 1.12 14.83 16.29
CA TYR A 169 0.65 13.48 16.59
C TYR A 169 -0.80 13.52 17.09
N VAL A 170 -1.53 12.42 16.87
CA VAL A 170 -2.94 12.29 17.30
C VAL A 170 -3.01 12.20 18.82
N GLY A 171 -4.01 12.87 19.44
CA GLY A 171 -4.19 12.90 20.90
C GLY A 171 -3.20 13.80 21.65
N PHE A 172 -2.51 14.73 20.96
CA PHE A 172 -1.50 15.59 21.60
C PHE A 172 -2.06 16.52 22.69
N ASP A 173 -3.35 16.79 22.68
CA ASP A 173 -4.10 17.61 23.62
C ASP A 173 -4.73 16.81 24.78
N GLU A 174 -4.53 15.49 24.82
CA GLU A 174 -5.01 14.66 25.91
C GLU A 174 -4.16 14.81 27.18
N PRO A 175 -4.78 14.75 28.36
CA PRO A 175 -4.08 14.80 29.64
C PRO A 175 -3.27 13.52 29.86
N VAL A 176 -1.95 13.68 30.00
CA VAL A 176 -1.05 12.55 30.23
C VAL A 176 -0.70 12.47 31.72
N SER A 177 -0.69 11.26 32.28
CA SER A 177 -0.16 10.90 33.61
C SER A 177 -1.12 10.93 34.82
N PHE A 178 -2.42 11.20 34.65
CA PHE A 178 -3.39 11.10 35.75
C PHE A 178 -4.73 10.54 35.27
N VAL A 179 -5.44 9.82 36.15
CA VAL A 179 -6.76 9.24 35.84
C VAL A 179 -7.87 10.20 36.25
N GLU A 180 -7.75 10.75 37.45
CA GLU A 180 -8.69 11.71 38.00
C GLU A 180 -8.00 13.05 38.28
N GLN A 181 -8.74 14.16 38.19
CA GLN A 181 -8.21 15.49 38.50
C GLN A 181 -7.63 15.58 39.92
N VAL A 182 -8.11 14.78 40.87
CA VAL A 182 -7.58 14.73 42.25
C VAL A 182 -6.16 14.16 42.32
N GLU A 183 -5.77 13.36 41.34
CA GLU A 183 -4.42 12.81 41.21
C GLU A 183 -3.47 13.79 40.52
N SER A 184 -4.02 14.78 39.81
CA SER A 184 -3.25 15.83 39.17
C SER A 184 -2.72 16.84 40.19
N VAL A 185 -1.54 17.41 39.92
CA VAL A 185 -1.06 18.59 40.66
C VAL A 185 -1.86 19.78 40.15
N VAL A 186 -2.75 20.32 40.99
CA VAL A 186 -3.58 21.48 40.64
C VAL A 186 -3.00 22.78 41.17
N ASP A 187 -3.33 23.89 40.51
CA ASP A 187 -3.04 25.24 41.00
C ASP A 187 -4.02 25.70 42.10
N GLU A 188 -3.87 26.95 42.56
CA GLU A 188 -4.72 27.53 43.61
C GLU A 188 -6.20 27.67 43.18
N GLN A 189 -6.50 27.61 41.88
CA GLN A 189 -7.85 27.64 41.33
C GLN A 189 -8.44 26.23 41.13
N GLY A 190 -7.65 25.18 41.35
CA GLY A 190 -8.06 23.79 41.14
C GLY A 190 -7.86 23.29 39.71
N GLU A 191 -7.13 24.04 38.86
CA GLU A 191 -6.83 23.64 37.48
C GLU A 191 -5.55 22.81 37.42
N PRO A 192 -5.48 21.73 36.62
CA PRO A 192 -4.29 20.89 36.49
C PRO A 192 -3.09 21.69 35.94
N LEU A 193 -2.00 21.71 36.70
CA LEU A 193 -0.87 22.63 36.54
C LEU A 193 -0.01 22.34 35.31
N LEU A 194 0.09 21.07 34.89
CA LEU A 194 0.83 20.66 33.68
C LEU A 194 0.08 21.03 32.40
N ASP A 195 -1.23 20.84 32.35
CA ASP A 195 -2.06 21.18 31.20
C ASP A 195 -2.24 22.70 31.09
N ALA A 196 -2.47 23.39 32.22
CA ALA A 196 -2.53 24.85 32.26
C ALA A 196 -1.19 25.50 31.87
N ALA A 197 -0.05 24.88 32.19
CA ALA A 197 1.27 25.35 31.74
C ALA A 197 1.45 25.15 30.23
N ARG A 198 1.06 23.99 29.69
CA ARG A 198 1.11 23.69 28.25
C ARG A 198 0.19 24.63 27.47
N GLU A 199 -1.01 24.91 27.98
CA GLU A 199 -1.96 25.85 27.39
C GLU A 199 -1.51 27.31 27.49
N LYS A 200 -0.88 27.71 28.61
CA LYS A 200 -0.23 29.04 28.73
C LYS A 200 0.93 29.20 27.74
N MET A 201 1.77 28.18 27.57
CA MET A 201 2.85 28.18 26.56
C MET A 201 2.27 28.28 25.14
N LYS A 202 1.19 27.54 24.83
CA LYS A 202 0.45 27.64 23.55
C LYS A 202 -0.09 29.05 23.29
N ARG A 203 -0.72 29.69 24.30
CA ARG A 203 -1.24 31.07 24.19
C ARG A 203 -0.11 32.09 24.03
N GLN A 204 1.01 31.87 24.70
CA GLN A 204 2.18 32.74 24.62
C GLN A 204 2.84 32.66 23.24
N ALA A 205 3.00 31.46 22.67
CA ALA A 205 3.47 31.24 21.30
C ALA A 205 2.53 31.89 20.26
N ARG A 206 1.21 31.74 20.40
CA ARG A 206 0.22 32.44 19.54
C ARG A 206 0.26 33.96 19.67
N SER A 207 0.70 34.50 20.81
CA SER A 207 0.78 35.94 21.05
C SER A 207 2.05 36.56 20.46
N THR A 208 3.18 35.82 20.50
CA THR A 208 4.46 36.28 19.93
C THR A 208 4.43 36.35 18.42
N ASP A 209 3.60 35.54 17.75
CA ASP A 209 3.45 35.57 16.30
C ASP A 209 2.52 36.67 15.79
N LYS A 210 1.64 37.23 16.64
CA LYS A 210 0.85 38.42 16.28
C LYS A 210 1.67 39.71 16.29
N GLU A 211 2.78 39.75 17.02
CA GLU A 211 3.72 40.88 17.01
C GLU A 211 4.66 40.86 15.80
N SER A 212 4.87 39.71 15.14
CA SER A 212 5.70 39.61 13.93
C SER A 212 4.96 39.94 12.62
N ASP A 213 3.63 40.03 12.65
CA ASP A 213 2.78 40.48 11.54
C ASP A 213 2.72 42.03 11.38
N GLU A 214 3.28 42.80 12.32
CA GLU A 214 3.47 44.26 12.21
C GLU A 214 4.88 44.63 11.71
N TYR A 215 5.25 44.17 10.52
CA TYR A 215 6.31 44.83 9.74
C TYR A 215 5.74 45.30 8.40
N PRO A 216 5.59 46.63 8.19
CA PRO A 216 5.19 47.15 6.89
C PRO A 216 6.34 46.95 5.89
N PHE A 217 5.97 46.49 4.69
CA PHE A 217 6.83 46.37 3.50
C PHE A 217 7.70 47.62 3.24
#